data_AF-A0A7J4NT88-F1
#
_entry.id   AF-A0A7J4NT88-F1
#
_cell.length_a   1.000
_cell.length_b   1.000
_cell.length_c   1.000
_cell.angle_alpha   90.00
_cell.angle_beta   90.00
_cell.angle_gamma   90.00
#
_symmetry.space_group_name_H-M   'P 1'
#
loop_
_entity.id
_entity.type
_entity.pdbx_description
1 polymer ?
#
loop_
_entity_poly.entity_id
_entity_poly.type
_entity_poly.pdbx_seq_one_letter_code
_entity_poly.pdbx_strand_id
1 'polypeptide(L)'
;MTQEGEIADLLPGYNCGECGYRQCRDFAVALLDGKVELARCPHLESGNFAANVPVIRQLLGGPGTGIKDSEPIVGVIDGLEADFVFSPLSGEPSCREDLHPFDPGVGPDVGEYVRYRPLG
;
A
#
# COMPACT_ATOMS: atom_id res chain seq x y z
N MET A 1 -18.75 -5.50 18.88
CA MET A 1 -17.41 -4.90 19.01
C MET A 1 -17.33 -3.75 18.04
N THR A 2 -16.68 -2.67 18.43
CA THR A 2 -16.49 -1.48 17.61
C THR A 2 -15.09 -1.50 17.01
N GLN A 3 -14.93 -1.01 15.78
CA GLN A 3 -13.70 -1.16 14.98
C GLN A 3 -12.48 -0.50 15.66
N GLU A 4 -12.68 0.58 16.43
CA GLU A 4 -11.62 1.20 17.22
C GLU A 4 -11.14 0.33 18.37
N GLY A 5 -12.00 -0.53 18.92
CA GLY A 5 -11.63 -1.49 19.98
C GLY A 5 -10.67 -2.56 19.44
N GLU A 6 -10.97 -3.10 18.26
CA GLU A 6 -10.14 -4.12 17.62
C GLU A 6 -8.73 -3.59 17.27
N ILE A 7 -8.63 -2.34 16.81
CA ILE A 7 -7.34 -1.70 16.56
C ILE A 7 -6.62 -1.41 17.88
N ALA A 8 -7.33 -0.93 18.90
CA ALA A 8 -6.74 -0.63 20.20
C ALA A 8 -6.14 -1.87 20.88
N ASP A 9 -6.76 -3.03 20.72
CA ASP A 9 -6.28 -4.31 21.26
C ASP A 9 -4.99 -4.80 20.59
N LEU A 10 -4.73 -4.36 19.35
CA LEU A 10 -3.52 -4.70 18.59
C LEU A 10 -2.36 -3.71 18.85
N LEU A 11 -2.65 -2.55 19.44
CA LEU A 11 -1.63 -1.57 19.82
C LEU A 11 -0.89 -2.01 21.11
N PRO A 12 0.29 -1.42 21.42
CA PRO A 12 1.10 -1.83 22.56
C PRO A 12 0.46 -1.59 23.94
N GLY A 13 -0.59 -0.77 24.02
CA GLY A 13 -1.32 -0.49 25.27
C GLY A 13 -0.56 0.34 26.31
N TYR A 14 0.66 0.80 26.02
CA TYR A 14 1.49 1.54 26.98
C TYR A 14 0.94 2.92 27.36
N ASN A 15 0.06 3.52 26.55
CA ASN A 15 -0.47 4.88 26.76
C ASN A 15 0.64 5.92 27.04
N CYS A 16 1.77 5.81 26.33
CA CYS A 16 2.99 6.59 26.60
C CYS A 16 2.94 8.05 26.11
N GLY A 17 2.04 8.39 25.19
CA GLY A 17 1.93 9.76 24.66
C GLY A 17 2.91 10.12 23.55
N GLU A 18 3.88 9.26 23.20
CA GLU A 18 4.94 9.58 22.23
C GLU A 18 4.43 9.81 20.80
N CYS A 19 3.30 9.19 20.43
CA CYS A 19 2.64 9.43 19.14
C CYS A 19 1.76 10.70 19.12
N GLY A 20 1.67 11.45 20.22
CA GLY A 20 0.86 12.65 20.37
C GLY A 20 -0.54 12.45 20.99
N TYR A 21 -0.88 11.21 21.38
CA TYR A 21 -2.18 10.86 21.97
C TYR A 21 -2.00 10.23 23.36
N ARG A 22 -2.77 10.69 24.35
CA ARG A 22 -2.64 10.23 25.75
C ARG A 22 -3.03 8.77 25.95
N GLN A 23 -3.98 8.26 25.16
CA GLN A 23 -4.42 6.88 25.23
C GLN A 23 -4.25 6.19 23.87
N CYS A 24 -3.85 4.92 23.87
CA CYS A 24 -3.77 4.10 22.66
C CYS A 24 -5.13 4.01 21.95
N ARG A 25 -6.24 4.06 22.71
CA ARG A 25 -7.58 4.12 22.13
C ARG A 25 -7.84 5.42 21.37
N ASP A 26 -7.37 6.56 21.88
CA ASP A 26 -7.49 7.85 21.17
C ASP A 26 -6.66 7.83 19.88
N PHE A 27 -5.48 7.18 19.91
CA PHE A 27 -4.66 6.95 18.72
C PHE A 27 -5.37 6.05 17.71
N ALA A 28 -6.03 4.97 18.15
CA ALA A 28 -6.81 4.08 17.29
C ALA A 28 -7.95 4.82 16.56
N VAL A 29 -8.67 5.71 17.27
CA VAL A 29 -9.69 6.58 16.66
C VAL A 29 -9.07 7.52 15.64
N ALA A 30 -7.93 8.15 15.96
CA ALA A 30 -7.26 9.05 15.03
C ALA A 30 -6.73 8.33 13.78
N LEU A 31 -6.31 7.08 13.91
CA LEU A 31 -5.90 6.23 12.78
C LEU A 31 -7.10 5.93 11.87
N LEU A 32 -8.26 5.58 12.44
CA LEU A 32 -9.50 5.36 11.69
C LEU A 32 -9.98 6.62 10.97
N ASP A 33 -9.84 7.78 11.61
CA ASP A 33 -10.17 9.08 11.03
C ASP A 33 -9.18 9.54 9.94
N GLY A 34 -8.11 8.77 9.67
CA GLY A 34 -7.05 9.14 8.72
C GLY A 34 -6.24 10.39 9.11
N LYS A 35 -6.34 10.84 10.37
CA LYS A 35 -5.67 12.04 10.88
C LYS A 35 -4.19 11.80 11.20
N VAL A 36 -3.78 10.54 11.29
CA VAL A 36 -2.43 10.14 11.68
C VAL A 36 -2.03 8.83 11.00
N GLU A 37 -0.74 8.68 10.73
CA GLU A 37 -0.19 7.43 10.18
C GLU A 37 0.25 6.46 11.28
N LEU A 38 0.18 5.16 10.96
CA LEU A 38 0.54 4.07 11.86
C LEU A 38 2.01 4.14 12.33
N ALA A 39 2.91 4.62 11.47
CA ALA A 39 4.34 4.79 11.76
C ALA A 39 4.64 5.79 12.88
N ARG A 40 3.66 6.61 13.30
CA ARG A 40 3.83 7.60 14.38
C ARG A 40 3.95 6.97 15.77
N CYS A 41 3.67 5.66 15.91
CA CYS A 41 3.88 4.95 17.16
C CYS A 41 5.26 4.25 17.17
N PRO A 42 6.25 4.75 17.95
CA PRO A 42 7.61 4.22 17.93
C PRO A 42 7.72 2.79 18.49
N HIS A 43 6.79 2.41 19.37
CA HIS A 43 6.75 1.07 19.97
C HIS A 43 6.10 0.01 19.07
N LEU A 44 5.45 0.42 17.98
CA LEU A 44 4.75 -0.52 17.10
C LEU A 44 5.71 -1.30 16.19
N GLU A 45 6.81 -0.67 15.77
CA GLU A 45 7.82 -1.27 14.90
C GLU A 45 8.88 -2.08 15.67
N SER A 46 8.89 -1.98 17.00
CA SER A 46 9.91 -2.59 17.86
C SER A 46 9.36 -3.82 18.60
N GLY A 47 9.90 -5.01 18.30
CA GLY A 47 9.67 -6.23 19.10
C GLY A 47 8.32 -6.93 18.86
N ASN A 48 7.61 -7.27 19.96
CA ASN A 48 6.46 -8.20 19.99
C ASN A 48 5.22 -7.73 19.22
N PHE A 49 5.13 -6.44 18.86
CA PHE A 49 3.95 -5.86 18.20
C PHE A 49 4.12 -5.69 16.69
N ALA A 50 5.31 -5.94 16.14
CA ALA A 50 5.57 -5.80 14.70
C ALA A 50 4.66 -6.72 13.85
N ALA A 51 4.31 -7.89 14.37
CA ALA A 51 3.38 -8.83 13.72
C ALA A 51 1.94 -8.30 13.63
N ASN A 52 1.56 -7.35 14.48
CA ASN A 52 0.22 -6.75 14.49
C ASN A 52 0.07 -5.66 13.41
N VAL A 53 1.17 -5.06 12.96
CA VAL A 53 1.19 -3.99 11.94
C VAL A 53 0.41 -4.36 10.66
N PRO A 54 0.63 -5.52 10.01
CA PRO A 54 -0.14 -5.88 8.82
C PRO A 54 -1.65 -6.04 9.11
N VAL A 55 -2.01 -6.56 10.28
CA VAL A 55 -3.41 -6.74 10.69
C VAL A 55 -4.09 -5.39 10.92
N ILE A 56 -3.42 -4.47 11.63
CA ILE A 56 -3.92 -3.12 11.84
C ILE A 56 -4.11 -2.39 10.51
N ARG A 57 -3.17 -2.53 9.56
CA ARG A 57 -3.32 -1.95 8.22
C ARG A 57 -4.56 -2.46 7.50
N GLN A 58 -4.83 -3.76 7.57
CA GLN A 58 -6.04 -4.35 6.97
C GLN A 58 -7.32 -3.83 7.63
N LEU A 59 -7.35 -3.69 8.96
CA LEU A 59 -8.49 -3.16 9.71
C LEU A 59 -8.74 -1.67 9.48
N LEU A 60 -7.70 -0.90 9.17
CA LEU A 60 -7.81 0.52 8.80
C LEU A 60 -8.37 0.72 7.38
N GLY A 61 -8.78 -0.35 6.69
CA GLY A 61 -9.14 -0.27 5.28
C GLY A 61 -7.94 0.01 4.39
N GLY A 62 -6.72 -0.18 4.90
CA GLY A 62 -5.49 -0.10 4.15
C GLY A 62 -5.43 -1.29 3.19
N PRO A 63 -5.57 -1.08 1.88
CA PRO A 63 -5.33 -2.14 0.92
C PRO A 63 -3.86 -2.59 1.05
N GLY A 64 -3.59 -3.88 0.84
CA GLY A 64 -2.30 -4.23 0.25
C GLY A 64 -2.14 -3.37 -1.00
N THR A 65 -1.19 -2.43 -0.99
CA THR A 65 -0.80 -1.62 -2.17
C THR A 65 -1.94 -0.99 -2.98
N GLY A 66 -3.05 -0.61 -2.37
CA GLY A 66 -4.17 -0.03 -3.13
C GLY A 66 -3.96 1.46 -3.34
N ILE A 67 -3.72 1.79 -4.60
CA ILE A 67 -4.27 2.92 -5.35
C ILE A 67 -5.20 3.75 -4.45
N LYS A 68 -4.77 4.96 -4.08
CA LYS A 68 -5.66 5.97 -3.48
C LYS A 68 -6.84 6.13 -4.42
N ASP A 69 -8.07 6.26 -3.90
CA ASP A 69 -9.23 6.70 -4.68
C ASP A 69 -8.86 8.00 -5.40
N SER A 70 -8.42 7.85 -6.65
CA SER A 70 -8.07 8.93 -7.55
C SER A 70 -9.32 9.30 -8.33
N GLU A 71 -9.34 10.52 -8.86
CA GLU A 71 -10.37 10.96 -9.81
C GLU A 71 -10.64 9.87 -10.85
N PRO A 72 -11.91 9.70 -11.29
CA PRO A 72 -12.29 8.67 -12.24
C PRO A 72 -11.36 8.73 -13.44
N ILE A 73 -10.74 7.59 -13.79
CA ILE A 73 -9.84 7.52 -14.93
C ILE A 73 -10.72 7.51 -16.18
N VAL A 74 -10.75 8.64 -16.87
CA VAL A 74 -11.53 8.83 -18.10
C VAL A 74 -10.60 8.79 -19.31
N GLY A 75 -10.94 7.95 -20.29
CA GLY A 75 -10.21 7.84 -21.55
C GLY A 75 -10.18 9.16 -22.32
N VAL A 76 -9.01 9.58 -22.77
CA VAL A 76 -8.81 10.85 -23.49
C VAL A 76 -9.51 10.87 -24.86
N ILE A 77 -9.69 9.70 -25.48
CA ILE A 77 -10.24 9.57 -26.85
C ILE A 77 -11.75 9.34 -26.85
N ASP A 78 -12.23 8.48 -25.95
CA ASP A 78 -13.62 7.97 -25.94
C ASP A 78 -14.46 8.51 -24.78
N GLY A 79 -13.84 9.17 -23.78
CA GLY A 79 -14.54 9.69 -22.62
C GLY A 79 -15.11 8.59 -21.71
N LEU A 80 -14.67 7.35 -21.86
CA LEU A 80 -15.15 6.22 -21.06
C LEU A 80 -14.44 6.19 -19.72
N GLU A 81 -15.21 5.98 -18.65
CA GLU A 81 -14.68 5.73 -17.32
C GLU A 81 -14.23 4.28 -17.20
N ALA A 82 -13.06 4.05 -16.57
CA ALA A 82 -12.51 2.71 -16.41
C ALA A 82 -13.28 1.89 -15.34
N ASP A 83 -13.75 0.70 -15.71
CA ASP A 83 -14.39 -0.24 -14.76
C ASP A 83 -13.40 -0.87 -13.77
N PHE A 84 -12.12 -1.00 -14.14
CA PHE A 84 -11.04 -1.48 -13.28
C PHE A 84 -9.68 -0.96 -13.79
N VAL A 85 -8.70 -0.87 -12.88
CA VAL A 85 -7.37 -0.31 -13.16
C VAL A 85 -6.29 -1.33 -12.85
N PHE A 86 -5.42 -1.62 -13.83
CA PHE A 86 -4.20 -2.39 -13.60
C PHE A 86 -3.04 -1.44 -13.26
N SER A 87 -2.79 -1.27 -11.97
CA SER A 87 -1.63 -0.50 -11.49
C SER A 87 -0.43 -1.41 -11.18
N PRO A 88 0.82 -0.92 -11.33
CA PRO A 88 2.00 -1.61 -10.85
C PRO A 88 1.94 -1.89 -9.35
N LEU A 89 2.63 -2.93 -8.88
CA LEU A 89 2.79 -3.16 -7.44
C LEU A 89 3.68 -2.07 -6.82
N SER A 90 3.54 -1.86 -5.51
CA SER A 90 4.36 -0.89 -4.77
C SER A 90 5.85 -1.17 -4.95
N GLY A 91 6.58 -0.19 -5.49
CA GLY A 91 8.02 -0.29 -5.77
C GLY A 91 8.37 -0.75 -7.18
N GLU A 92 7.38 -1.04 -8.03
CA GLU A 92 7.62 -1.35 -9.44
C GLU A 92 7.57 -0.10 -10.30
N PRO A 93 8.53 0.08 -11.24
CA PRO A 93 8.56 1.24 -12.12
C PRO A 93 7.47 1.20 -13.21
N SER A 94 6.90 0.03 -13.53
CA SER A 94 5.83 -0.14 -14.52
C SER A 94 5.11 -1.48 -14.38
N CYS A 95 3.99 -1.67 -15.10
CA CYS A 95 3.38 -2.98 -15.29
C CYS A 95 4.41 -3.95 -15.89
N ARG A 96 4.52 -5.16 -15.33
CA ARG A 96 5.41 -6.19 -15.88
C ARG A 96 4.85 -6.69 -17.20
N GLU A 97 5.63 -6.48 -18.26
CA GLU A 97 5.42 -7.12 -19.56
C GLU A 97 6.55 -8.13 -19.73
N ASP A 98 6.20 -9.40 -19.95
CA ASP A 98 7.18 -10.44 -20.26
C ASP A 98 7.62 -10.27 -21.72
N LEU A 99 8.83 -9.74 -21.93
CA LEU A 99 9.42 -9.64 -23.26
C LEU A 99 10.07 -10.97 -23.65
N HIS A 100 9.42 -11.71 -24.55
CA HIS A 100 9.98 -12.92 -25.12
C HIS A 100 10.84 -12.60 -26.35
N PRO A 101 12.17 -12.82 -26.31
CA PRO A 101 13.01 -12.64 -27.48
C PRO A 101 12.65 -13.69 -28.54
N PHE A 102 12.54 -13.26 -29.80
CA PHE A 102 12.32 -14.17 -30.93
C PHE A 102 13.51 -15.11 -31.15
N ASP A 103 14.71 -14.67 -30.79
CA ASP A 103 15.91 -15.49 -30.82
C ASP A 103 16.21 -16.02 -29.40
N PRO A 104 16.10 -17.34 -29.16
CA PRO A 104 16.33 -17.95 -27.86
C PRO A 104 17.80 -17.89 -27.41
N GLY A 105 18.73 -17.54 -28.29
CA GLY A 105 20.14 -17.32 -27.94
C GLY A 105 20.43 -15.95 -27.34
N VAL A 106 19.47 -15.03 -27.35
CA VAL A 106 19.65 -13.66 -26.84
C VAL A 106 19.45 -13.64 -25.33
N GLY A 107 20.53 -13.40 -24.60
CA GLY A 107 20.51 -13.08 -23.18
C GLY A 107 20.95 -11.63 -22.98
N PRO A 108 20.04 -10.69 -22.66
CA PRO A 108 20.40 -9.29 -22.50
C PRO A 108 21.19 -9.06 -21.21
N ASP A 109 22.14 -8.13 -21.28
CA ASP A 109 22.93 -7.72 -20.12
C ASP A 109 22.30 -6.52 -19.37
N VAL A 110 22.65 -6.37 -18.09
CA VAL A 110 22.20 -5.23 -17.29
C VAL A 110 22.73 -3.92 -17.87
N GLY A 111 21.81 -3.03 -18.27
CA GLY A 111 22.12 -1.74 -18.89
C GLY A 111 22.03 -1.72 -20.41
N GLU A 112 21.73 -2.86 -21.05
CA GLU A 112 21.50 -2.93 -22.48
C GLU A 112 20.12 -2.34 -22.86
N TYR A 113 20.07 -1.64 -23.99
CA TYR A 113 18.82 -1.09 -24.52
C TYR A 113 18.10 -2.12 -25.39
N VAL A 114 17.02 -2.70 -24.86
CA VAL A 114 16.12 -3.57 -25.63
C VAL A 114 15.13 -2.72 -26.43
N ARG A 115 15.15 -2.87 -27.75
CA ARG A 115 14.12 -2.31 -28.64
C ARG A 115 13.14 -3.42 -29.00
N TYR A 116 11.87 -3.24 -28.64
CA TYR A 116 10.81 -4.19 -28.98
C TYR A 116 9.68 -3.48 -29.70
N ARG A 117 8.84 -4.27 -30.36
CA ARG A 117 7.61 -3.81 -31.00
C ARG A 117 6.44 -4.34 -30.17
N PRO A 118 5.58 -3.48 -29.61
CA PRO A 118 4.36 -3.94 -28.94
C PRO A 118 3.54 -4.78 -29.91
N LEU A 119 3.15 -5.97 -29.47
CA LEU A 119 2.13 -6.77 -30.15
C LEU A 119 0.79 -6.19 -29.71
N GLY A 120 0.21 -5.33 -30.54
CA GLY A 120 -1.12 -4.76 -30.31
C GLY A 120 -2.22 -5.79 -30.38
#